data_AF-A0A7W0DRU7-F1
#
_entry.id   AF-A0A7W0DRU7-F1
#
_cell.length_a   1.000
_cell.length_b   1.000
_cell.length_c   1.000
_cell.angle_alpha   90.00
_cell.angle_beta   90.00
_cell.angle_gamma   90.00
#
_symmetry.space_group_name_H-M   'P 1'
#
loop_
_entity.id
_entity.type
_entity.pdbx_description
1 polymer ?
#
loop_
_entity_poly.entity_id
_entity_poly.type
_entity_poly.pdbx_seq_one_letter_code
_entity_poly.pdbx_strand_id
1 'polypeptide(L)'
;MYDAELMAVATGAAGTLVAAIATSGAEKMRLKVAHFFRRATPDEQRAAAQAVDDTAAQLTAPSPEAQALAATAWAQLIAQYLAEHRDAMSEVDELAVPTPPASKVWNQHNTGTGTFIGGDVHGGMTFNYGGASDGGR
;
A
#
# COMPACT_ATOMS: atom_id res chain seq x y z
N MET A 1 18.58 5.69 26.45
CA MET A 1 17.15 5.31 26.64
C MET A 1 16.34 5.47 25.34
N TYR A 2 16.75 6.33 24.40
CA TYR A 2 16.02 6.61 23.16
C TYR A 2 15.94 5.46 22.13
N ASP A 3 16.95 4.59 22.03
CA ASP A 3 16.91 3.47 21.07
C ASP A 3 15.84 2.43 21.38
N ALA A 4 15.59 2.16 22.66
CA ALA A 4 14.60 1.16 23.07
C ALA A 4 13.17 1.62 22.76
N GLU A 5 12.89 2.91 22.91
CA GLU A 5 11.58 3.50 22.60
C GLU A 5 11.34 3.53 21.08
N LEU A 6 12.35 3.95 20.30
CA LEU A 6 12.31 3.90 18.84
C LEU A 6 12.10 2.47 18.31
N MET A 7 12.82 1.49 18.87
CA MET A 7 12.65 0.09 18.48
C MET A 7 11.27 -0.46 18.87
N ALA A 8 10.71 -0.05 20.01
CA ALA A 8 9.36 -0.47 20.40
C ALA A 8 8.30 0.06 19.43
N VAL A 9 8.37 1.35 19.09
CA VAL A 9 7.50 2.00 18.09
C VAL A 9 7.65 1.32 16.73
N ALA A 10 8.89 1.13 16.27
CA ALA A 10 9.18 0.49 14.99
C ALA A 10 8.67 -0.96 14.94
N THR A 11 8.79 -1.71 16.03
CA THR A 11 8.30 -3.11 16.12
C THR A 11 6.78 -3.17 15.99
N GLY A 12 6.04 -2.29 16.67
CA GLY A 12 4.59 -2.21 16.55
C GLY A 12 4.14 -1.86 15.13
N ALA A 13 4.77 -0.85 14.53
CA ALA A 13 4.50 -0.42 13.17
C ALA A 13 4.80 -1.52 12.14
N ALA A 14 5.93 -2.21 12.29
CA ALA A 14 6.37 -3.27 11.39
C ALA A 14 5.42 -4.48 11.40
N GLY A 15 4.96 -4.92 12.57
CA GLY A 15 3.97 -5.99 12.67
C GLY A 15 2.67 -5.64 11.95
N THR A 16 2.22 -4.39 12.12
CA THR A 16 0.99 -3.92 11.46
C THR A 16 1.17 -3.78 9.95
N LEU A 17 2.33 -3.30 9.50
CA LEU A 17 2.68 -3.19 8.09
C LEU A 17 2.70 -4.55 7.40
N VAL A 18 3.34 -5.57 8.00
CA VAL A 18 3.38 -6.94 7.45
C VAL A 18 1.96 -7.53 7.35
N ALA A 19 1.13 -7.34 8.38
CA ALA A 19 -0.27 -7.77 8.35
C ALA A 19 -1.07 -7.05 7.25
N ALA A 20 -0.81 -5.75 7.04
CA ALA A 20 -1.46 -4.96 6.01
C ALA A 20 -1.00 -5.36 4.59
N ILE A 21 0.28 -5.72 4.39
CA ILE A 21 0.77 -6.28 3.12
C ILE A 21 0.08 -7.61 2.83
N ALA A 22 -0.05 -8.49 3.83
CA ALA A 22 -0.75 -9.77 3.69
C ALA A 22 -2.22 -9.60 3.29
N THR A 23 -2.88 -8.56 3.79
CA THR A 23 -4.33 -8.34 3.61
C THR A 23 -4.67 -7.50 2.37
N SER A 24 -3.91 -6.44 2.11
CA SER A 24 -4.23 -5.44 1.08
C SER A 24 -3.46 -5.62 -0.23
N GLY A 25 -2.42 -6.46 -0.22
CA GLY A 25 -1.52 -6.68 -1.35
C GLY A 25 -0.42 -5.62 -1.46
N ALA A 26 0.69 -5.98 -2.13
CA ALA A 26 1.91 -5.17 -2.26
C ALA A 26 1.65 -3.78 -2.86
N GLU A 27 0.81 -3.70 -3.90
CA GLU A 27 0.62 -2.47 -4.68
C GLU A 27 0.09 -1.31 -3.85
N LYS A 28 -0.91 -1.57 -2.99
CA LYS A 28 -1.46 -0.54 -2.10
C LYS A 28 -0.46 -0.11 -1.05
N MET A 29 0.41 -1.03 -0.62
CA MET A 29 1.39 -0.73 0.41
C MET A 29 2.61 0.05 -0.13
N ARG A 30 3.00 -0.17 -1.39
CA ARG A 30 4.09 0.59 -2.03
C ARG A 30 3.89 2.09 -1.92
N LEU A 31 2.67 2.59 -2.16
CA LEU A 31 2.37 4.03 -2.06
C LEU A 31 2.51 4.57 -0.63
N LYS A 32 2.05 3.81 0.37
CA LYS A 32 2.15 4.22 1.79
C LYS A 32 3.59 4.20 2.29
N VAL A 33 4.34 3.15 1.94
CA VAL A 33 5.77 3.04 2.26
C VAL A 33 6.57 4.14 1.56
N ALA A 34 6.32 4.41 0.28
CA ALA A 34 6.97 5.50 -0.43
C ALA A 34 6.66 6.87 0.20
N HIS A 35 5.42 7.09 0.66
CA HIS A 35 5.05 8.30 1.37
C HIS A 35 5.78 8.44 2.70
N PHE A 36 5.85 7.37 3.49
CA PHE A 36 6.52 7.37 4.79
C PHE A 36 8.02 7.62 4.66
N PHE A 37 8.70 6.95 3.72
CA PHE A 37 10.13 7.11 3.46
C PHE A 37 10.48 8.30 2.53
N ARG A 38 9.56 9.22 2.23
CA ARG A 38 9.77 10.31 1.25
C ARG A 38 10.96 11.23 1.55
N ARG A 39 11.37 11.30 2.82
CA ARG A 39 12.50 12.13 3.28
C ARG A 39 13.83 11.37 3.28
N ALA A 40 13.79 10.04 3.15
CA ALA A 40 14.96 9.18 3.12
C ALA A 40 15.78 9.41 1.85
N THR A 41 17.01 8.91 1.83
CA THR A 41 17.84 8.92 0.64
C THR A 41 17.23 8.08 -0.49
N PRO A 42 17.57 8.34 -1.77
CA PRO A 42 17.05 7.56 -2.89
C PRO A 42 17.31 6.06 -2.79
N ASP A 43 18.43 5.66 -2.17
CA ASP A 43 18.77 4.25 -1.98
C ASP A 43 17.91 3.59 -0.89
N GLU A 44 17.62 4.31 0.20
CA GLU A 44 16.71 3.83 1.25
C GLU A 44 15.26 3.74 0.76
N GLN A 45 14.82 4.72 -0.05
CA GLN A 45 13.50 4.65 -0.68
C GLN A 45 13.38 3.42 -1.60
N ARG A 46 14.44 3.11 -2.36
CA ARG A 46 14.50 1.91 -3.21
C ARG A 46 14.51 0.64 -2.37
N ALA A 47 15.27 0.61 -1.27
CA ALA A 47 15.32 -0.52 -0.35
C ALA A 47 13.97 -0.77 0.32
N ALA A 48 13.27 0.28 0.75
CA ALA A 48 11.93 0.18 1.33
C ALA A 48 10.90 -0.33 0.31
N ALA A 49 10.97 0.14 -0.95
CA ALA A 49 10.10 -0.38 -2.02
C ALA A 49 10.37 -1.87 -2.31
N GLN A 50 11.64 -2.27 -2.40
CA GLN A 50 12.02 -3.67 -2.58
C GLN A 50 11.56 -4.55 -1.40
N ALA A 51 11.67 -4.05 -0.17
CA ALA A 51 11.23 -4.77 1.01
C ALA A 51 9.71 -5.06 1.00
N VAL A 52 8.88 -4.20 0.40
CA VAL A 52 7.44 -4.49 0.22
C VAL A 52 7.25 -5.70 -0.70
N ASP A 53 8.00 -5.76 -1.78
CA ASP A 53 7.91 -6.82 -2.79
C ASP A 53 8.40 -8.15 -2.23
N ASP A 54 9.53 -8.13 -1.53
CA ASP A 54 10.10 -9.30 -0.86
C ASP A 54 9.14 -9.82 0.21
N THR A 55 8.54 -8.93 1.00
CA THR A 55 7.55 -9.29 2.02
C THR A 55 6.31 -9.91 1.37
N ALA A 56 5.80 -9.33 0.29
CA ALA A 56 4.64 -9.89 -0.41
C ALA A 56 4.93 -11.27 -1.02
N ALA A 57 6.14 -11.47 -1.57
CA ALA A 57 6.59 -12.77 -2.07
C ALA A 57 6.67 -13.81 -0.93
N GLN A 58 7.26 -13.44 0.21
CA GLN A 58 7.34 -14.30 1.40
C GLN A 58 5.96 -14.66 1.96
N LEU A 59 4.99 -13.75 1.87
CA LEU A 59 3.63 -13.96 2.36
C LEU A 59 2.72 -14.73 1.38
N THR A 60 3.21 -15.13 0.21
CA THR A 60 2.45 -15.98 -0.73
C THR A 60 2.27 -17.41 -0.20
N ALA A 61 3.21 -17.89 0.63
CA ALA A 61 3.08 -19.12 1.40
C ALA A 61 3.40 -18.82 2.88
N PRO A 62 2.49 -18.14 3.59
CA PRO A 62 2.80 -17.52 4.86
C PRO A 62 3.03 -18.59 5.95
N SER A 63 4.21 -18.57 6.57
CA SER A 63 4.48 -19.23 7.85
C SER A 63 4.60 -18.19 8.96
N PRO A 64 4.31 -18.55 10.23
CA PRO A 64 4.55 -17.65 11.36
C PRO A 64 6.00 -17.15 11.45
N GLU A 65 6.95 -18.00 11.06
CA GLU A 65 8.38 -17.67 11.02
C GLU A 65 8.69 -16.63 9.93
N ALA A 66 8.11 -16.78 8.73
CA ALA A 66 8.28 -15.82 7.64
C ALA A 66 7.68 -14.45 8.01
N GLN A 67 6.52 -14.43 8.66
CA GLN A 67 5.91 -13.19 9.16
C GLN A 67 6.75 -12.51 10.23
N ALA A 68 7.29 -13.27 11.19
CA ALA A 68 8.16 -12.72 12.23
C ALA A 68 9.48 -12.18 11.67
N LEU A 69 10.06 -12.87 10.69
CA LEU A 69 11.28 -12.43 10.00
C LEU A 69 11.04 -11.12 9.23
N ALA A 70 9.94 -11.06 8.45
CA ALA A 70 9.54 -9.84 7.75
C ALA A 70 9.29 -8.68 8.73
N ALA A 71 8.59 -8.92 9.84
CA ALA A 71 8.33 -7.90 10.85
C ALA A 71 9.64 -7.40 11.49
N THR A 72 10.61 -8.28 11.72
CA THR A 72 11.92 -7.90 12.26
C THR A 72 12.70 -7.02 11.27
N ALA A 73 12.71 -7.39 9.98
CA ALA A 73 13.38 -6.61 8.94
C ALA A 73 12.75 -5.20 8.80
N TRP A 74 11.42 -5.11 8.82
CA TRP A 74 10.72 -3.84 8.81
C TRP A 74 10.97 -3.00 10.06
N ALA A 75 11.03 -3.61 11.24
CA ALA A 75 11.32 -2.89 12.47
C ALA A 75 12.70 -2.22 12.41
N GLN A 76 13.70 -2.89 11.82
CA GLN A 76 15.02 -2.31 11.62
C GLN A 76 15.00 -1.12 10.64
N LEU A 77 14.33 -1.26 9.49
CA LEU A 77 14.21 -0.18 8.51
C LEU A 77 13.49 1.05 9.07
N ILE A 78 12.39 0.84 9.79
CA ILE A 78 11.61 1.92 10.40
C ILE A 78 12.42 2.58 11.52
N ALA A 79 13.10 1.82 12.38
CA ALA A 79 13.92 2.39 13.44
C ALA A 79 15.10 3.22 12.91
N GLN A 80 15.79 2.73 11.88
CA GLN A 80 16.86 3.47 11.22
C GLN A 80 16.34 4.79 10.64
N TYR A 81 15.23 4.73 9.90
CA TYR A 81 14.62 5.93 9.33
C TYR A 81 14.18 6.94 10.40
N LEU A 82 13.58 6.49 11.50
CA LEU A 82 13.14 7.37 12.58
C LEU A 82 14.30 7.93 13.43
N ALA A 83 15.46 7.28 13.43
CA ALA A 83 16.66 7.82 14.05
C ALA A 83 17.16 9.06 13.30
N GLU A 84 17.04 9.05 11.96
CA GLU A 84 17.47 10.15 11.08
C GLU A 84 16.36 11.21 10.88
N HIS A 85 15.10 10.78 10.85
CA HIS A 85 13.92 11.61 10.55
C HIS A 85 12.91 11.54 11.70
N ARG A 86 13.27 12.14 12.84
CA ARG A 86 12.46 12.12 14.06
C ARG A 86 11.07 12.75 13.90
N ASP A 87 10.90 13.68 12.96
CA ASP A 87 9.60 14.29 12.63
C ASP A 87 8.60 13.28 12.05
N ALA A 88 9.11 12.22 11.41
CA ALA A 88 8.29 11.15 10.87
C ALA A 88 7.68 10.23 11.95
N MET A 89 8.02 10.38 13.24
CA MET A 89 7.37 9.62 14.33
C MET A 89 5.86 9.83 14.35
N SER A 90 5.38 11.02 13.99
CA SER A 90 3.95 11.34 13.90
C SER A 90 3.22 10.62 12.76
N GLU A 91 3.97 10.11 11.77
CA GLU A 91 3.44 9.45 10.58
C GLU A 91 3.49 7.91 10.70
N VAL A 92 4.07 7.38 11.78
CA VAL A 92 4.22 5.92 12.00
C VAL A 92 2.86 5.24 12.11
N ASP A 93 1.90 5.87 12.79
CA ASP A 93 0.55 5.34 12.91
C ASP A 93 -0.14 5.23 11.54
N GLU A 94 0.23 6.09 10.57
CA GLU A 94 -0.34 6.02 9.22
C GLU A 94 0.11 4.76 8.47
N LEU A 95 1.29 4.21 8.76
CA LEU A 95 1.67 2.88 8.26
C LEU A 95 0.73 1.79 8.81
N ALA A 96 0.30 1.94 10.06
CA ALA A 96 -0.53 1.00 10.79
C ALA A 96 -2.04 1.07 10.44
N VAL A 97 -2.53 2.19 9.91
CA VAL A 97 -3.95 2.32 9.52
C VAL A 97 -4.24 1.43 8.31
N PRO A 98 -5.24 0.51 8.37
CA PRO A 98 -5.65 -0.23 7.19
C PRO A 98 -6.13 0.75 6.11
N THR A 99 -5.56 0.64 4.91
CA THR A 99 -6.05 1.42 3.78
C THR A 99 -7.52 1.08 3.58
N PRO A 100 -8.45 2.06 3.59
CA PRO A 100 -9.85 1.79 3.32
C PRO A 100 -9.96 1.01 1.99
N PRO A 101 -10.88 0.04 1.88
CA PRO A 101 -11.04 -0.72 0.66
C PRO A 101 -11.16 0.26 -0.50
N ALA A 102 -10.32 0.09 -1.52
CA ALA A 102 -10.33 0.93 -2.71
C ALA A 102 -11.77 1.03 -3.19
N SER A 103 -12.35 2.22 -3.15
CA SER A 103 -13.64 2.50 -3.75
C SER A 103 -13.58 2.00 -5.18
N LYS A 104 -14.45 1.05 -5.55
CA LYS A 104 -14.52 0.51 -6.91
C LYS A 104 -14.69 1.69 -7.89
N VAL A 105 -13.64 2.03 -8.63
CA VAL A 105 -13.73 3.00 -9.71
C VAL A 105 -14.27 2.26 -10.92
N TRP A 106 -15.51 2.56 -11.31
CA TRP A 106 -16.08 2.03 -12.54
C TRP A 106 -15.74 2.98 -13.70
N ASN A 107 -14.77 2.59 -14.52
CA ASN A 107 -14.43 3.34 -15.73
C ASN A 107 -15.41 2.97 -16.85
N GLN A 108 -16.49 3.74 -16.96
CA GLN A 108 -17.46 3.59 -18.05
C GLN A 108 -16.93 4.30 -19.31
N HIS A 109 -16.56 3.53 -20.33
CA HIS A 109 -16.28 4.07 -21.66
C HIS A 109 -17.59 4.15 -22.45
N ASN A 110 -18.12 5.37 -22.58
CA ASN A 110 -19.25 5.66 -23.47
C ASN A 110 -18.70 6.13 -24.81
N THR A 111 -19.07 5.45 -25.89
CA THR A 111 -18.81 5.91 -27.25
C THR A 111 -20.16 6.17 -27.91
N GLY A 112 -20.38 7.39 -28.37
CA GLY A 112 -21.60 7.78 -29.07
C GLY A 112 -21.30 8.86 -30.10
N THR A 113 -22.04 8.87 -31.19
CA THR A 113 -22.04 9.97 -32.16
C THR A 113 -23.19 10.91 -31.82
N GLY A 114 -22.86 12.05 -31.22
CA GLY A 114 -23.83 13.07 -30.78
C GLY A 114 -23.17 14.19 -29.98
N THR A 115 -23.87 15.31 -29.80
CA THR A 115 -23.39 16.44 -28.98
C THR A 115 -23.61 16.13 -27.50
N PHE A 116 -22.53 16.22 -26.71
CA PHE A 116 -22.59 16.13 -25.25
C PHE A 116 -22.95 17.50 -24.67
N ILE A 117 -24.07 17.61 -23.96
CA ILE A 117 -24.46 18.83 -23.25
C ILE A 117 -24.77 18.45 -21.80
N GLY A 118 -23.98 18.96 -20.85
CA GLY A 118 -24.29 18.87 -19.41
C GLY A 118 -24.33 17.46 -18.80
N GLY A 119 -23.75 16.44 -19.45
CA GLY A 119 -23.80 15.04 -18.98
C GLY A 119 -24.89 14.19 -19.65
N ASP A 120 -25.76 14.79 -20.46
CA ASP A 120 -26.71 14.07 -21.30
C ASP A 120 -26.19 13.91 -22.73
N VAL A 121 -26.54 12.79 -23.36
CA VAL A 121 -26.25 12.52 -24.78
C VAL A 121 -27.55 12.49 -25.57
N HIS A 122 -27.69 13.44 -26.48
CA HIS A 122 -28.75 13.43 -27.47
C HIS A 122 -28.26 12.70 -28.72
N GLY A 123 -28.38 11.37 -28.71
CA GLY A 123 -27.95 10.46 -29.78
C GLY A 123 -27.99 9.00 -29.34
N GLY A 124 -27.75 8.06 -30.26
CA GLY A 124 -27.66 6.63 -29.90
C GLY A 124 -26.45 6.37 -29.01
N MET A 125 -26.66 5.78 -27.84
CA MET A 125 -25.59 5.38 -26.92
C MET A 125 -25.45 3.87 -26.87
N THR A 126 -24.22 3.38 -27.05
CA THR A 126 -23.86 1.99 -26.78
C THR A 126 -23.04 1.93 -25.50
N PHE A 127 -23.55 1.20 -24.50
CA PHE A 127 -22.86 0.98 -23.23
C PHE A 127 -22.03 -0.30 -23.31
N ASN A 128 -20.71 -0.19 -23.21
CA ASN A 128 -19.83 -1.35 -23.08
C ASN A 128 -19.39 -1.51 -21.63
N TYR A 129 -19.85 -2.57 -20.96
CA TYR A 129 -19.38 -2.93 -19.63
C TYR A 129 -18.07 -3.72 -19.74
N GLY A 130 -16.94 -3.07 -19.48
CA GLY A 130 -15.63 -3.73 -19.37
C GLY A 130 -15.37 -4.23 -17.96
N GLY A 131 -16.13 -5.24 -17.52
CA GLY A 131 -15.84 -6.00 -16.30
C GLY A 131 -15.54 -7.44 -16.68
N ALA A 132 -14.49 -8.03 -16.08
CA ALA A 132 -14.21 -9.45 -16.26
C ALA A 132 -15.50 -10.26 -15.97
N SER A 133 -15.95 -11.00 -16.97
CA SER A 133 -17.11 -11.89 -16.85
C SER A 133 -16.79 -12.98 -15.85
N ASP A 134 -17.39 -12.91 -14.67
CA ASP A 134 -17.55 -14.06 -13.79
C ASP A 134 -18.40 -15.09 -14.54
N GLY A 135 -17.74 -16.10 -15.10
CA GLY A 135 -18.39 -17.26 -15.67
C GLY A 135 -19.20 -17.98 -14.59
N GLY A 136 -20.51 -18.11 -14.80
CA GLY A 136 -21.37 -18.83 -13.87
C GLY A 136 -22.83 -18.97 -14.31
N ARG A 137 -23.10 -19.74 -15.35
CA ARG A 137 -23.91 -20.99 -15.35
C ARG A 137 -24.22 -21.46 -16.76
#